data_AF-A0ABD5TPL9-F1
#
_entry.id   AF-A0ABD5TPL9-F1
#
_cell.length_a   1.000
_cell.length_b   1.000
_cell.length_c   1.000
_cell.angle_alpha   90.00
_cell.angle_beta   90.00
_cell.angle_gamma   90.00
#
_symmetry.space_group_name_H-M   'P 1'
#
loop_
_entity.id
_entity.type
_entity.pdbx_description
1 polymer ?
#
loop_
_entity_poly.entity_id
_entity_poly.type
_entity_poly.pdbx_seq_one_letter_code
_entity_poly.pdbx_strand_id
1 'polypeptide(L)'
;MTLEILSAFADIALQETVEESPFLTNTGAAALAVGLSALAAGYAERGIGAAAVGAIAEDDDMFVPGIVMTVLPETLVIFAIVAIFLV
;
A
#
# COMPACT_ATOMS: atom_id res chain seq x y z
N MET A 1 -39.45 -26.39 -32.12
CA MET A 1 -38.24 -26.14 -32.93
C MET A 1 -37.96 -24.65 -33.14
N THR A 2 -38.89 -23.85 -33.67
CA THR A 2 -38.66 -22.39 -33.83
C THR A 2 -38.57 -21.61 -32.51
N LEU A 3 -39.32 -22.02 -31.49
CA LEU A 3 -39.31 -21.37 -30.16
C LEU A 3 -38.03 -21.64 -29.35
N GLU A 4 -37.47 -22.85 -29.44
CA GLU A 4 -36.21 -23.22 -28.77
C GLU A 4 -35.00 -22.53 -29.40
N ILE A 5 -35.01 -22.35 -30.72
CA ILE A 5 -33.96 -21.60 -31.40
C ILE A 5 -34.04 -20.12 -30.99
N LEU A 6 -35.25 -19.58 -30.85
CA LEU A 6 -35.46 -18.21 -30.39
C LEU A 6 -35.04 -18.02 -28.93
N SER A 7 -35.32 -18.98 -28.04
CA SER A 7 -34.86 -18.92 -26.64
C SER A 7 -33.35 -19.06 -26.55
N ALA A 8 -32.74 -19.98 -27.30
CA ALA A 8 -31.28 -20.13 -27.35
C ALA A 8 -30.58 -18.88 -27.88
N PHE A 9 -31.17 -18.19 -28.87
CA PHE A 9 -30.64 -16.92 -29.36
C PHE A 9 -30.83 -15.78 -28.35
N ALA A 10 -31.94 -15.79 -27.61
CA ALA A 10 -32.19 -14.83 -26.54
C ALA A 10 -31.21 -15.02 -25.36
N ASP A 11 -30.93 -16.27 -24.97
CA ASP A 11 -29.92 -16.60 -23.95
C ASP A 11 -28.52 -16.18 -24.37
N ILE A 12 -28.15 -16.37 -25.64
CA ILE A 12 -26.87 -15.92 -26.22
C ILE A 12 -26.79 -14.38 -26.31
N ALA A 13 -27.89 -13.71 -26.67
CA ALA A 13 -27.96 -12.25 -26.73
C ALA A 13 -27.97 -11.59 -25.34
N LEU A 14 -28.47 -12.29 -24.31
CA LEU A 14 -28.41 -11.90 -22.90
C LEU A 14 -27.19 -12.46 -22.15
N GLN A 15 -26.26 -13.13 -22.84
CA GLN A 15 -25.03 -13.68 -22.27
C GLN A 15 -23.98 -12.58 -21.99
N GLU A 16 -24.43 -11.42 -21.51
CA GLU A 16 -23.59 -10.45 -20.83
C GLU A 16 -23.68 -10.73 -19.33
N THR A 17 -23.23 -11.91 -18.90
CA THR A 17 -22.81 -12.08 -17.52
C THR A 17 -21.53 -11.28 -17.37
N VAL A 18 -21.66 -9.96 -17.21
CA VAL A 18 -20.60 -9.12 -16.70
C VAL A 18 -20.30 -9.66 -15.31
N GLU A 19 -19.27 -10.50 -15.19
CA GLU A 19 -18.69 -10.75 -13.89
C GLU A 19 -18.15 -9.39 -13.42
N GLU A 20 -18.94 -8.70 -12.60
CA GLU A 20 -18.49 -7.53 -11.85
C GLU A 20 -17.40 -8.01 -10.89
N SER A 21 -16.19 -8.19 -11.42
CA SER A 21 -15.01 -8.35 -10.62
C SER A 21 -14.70 -6.96 -10.02
N PRO A 22 -14.53 -6.86 -8.69
CA PRO A 22 -14.18 -5.59 -8.07
C PRO A 22 -12.91 -5.05 -8.71
N PHE A 23 -12.93 -3.81 -9.20
CA PHE A 23 -11.74 -3.13 -9.75
C PHE A 23 -10.54 -3.18 -8.79
N LEU A 24 -10.83 -3.18 -7.49
CA LEU A 24 -9.85 -3.23 -6.42
C LEU A 24 -10.20 -4.41 -5.49
N THR A 25 -9.47 -5.51 -5.66
CA THR A 25 -9.59 -6.70 -4.80
C THR A 25 -9.03 -6.42 -3.40
N ASN A 26 -9.46 -7.16 -2.38
CA ASN A 26 -8.95 -6.98 -1.01
C ASN A 26 -7.40 -7.02 -0.94
N THR A 27 -6.78 -7.95 -1.68
CA THR A 27 -5.32 -8.05 -1.79
C THR A 27 -4.71 -6.84 -2.48
N GLY A 28 -5.35 -6.32 -3.54
CA GLY A 28 -4.94 -5.09 -4.21
C GLY A 28 -5.03 -3.86 -3.30
N ALA A 29 -6.08 -3.79 -2.46
CA ALA A 29 -6.25 -2.75 -1.45
C ALA A 29 -5.09 -2.75 -0.45
N ALA A 30 -4.74 -3.93 0.06
CA ALA A 30 -3.68 -4.09 1.02
C ALA A 30 -2.30 -3.82 0.44
N ALA A 31 -2.02 -4.26 -0.79
CA ALA A 31 -0.77 -3.95 -1.47
C ALA A 31 -0.58 -2.43 -1.62
N LEU A 32 -1.64 -1.71 -1.98
CA LEU A 32 -1.62 -0.24 -2.05
C LEU A 32 -1.45 0.40 -0.67
N ALA A 33 -2.17 -0.07 0.36
CA ALA A 33 -2.05 0.46 1.71
C ALA A 33 -0.62 0.30 2.26
N VAL A 34 -0.04 -0.90 2.12
CA VAL A 34 1.33 -1.19 2.54
C VAL A 34 2.33 -0.36 1.74
N GLY A 35 2.21 -0.34 0.41
CA GLY A 35 3.11 0.43 -0.46
C GLY A 35 3.09 1.93 -0.16
N LEU A 36 1.91 2.51 0.04
CA LEU A 36 1.77 3.93 0.39
C LEU A 36 2.32 4.24 1.79
N SER A 37 2.14 3.34 2.76
CA SER A 37 2.69 3.53 4.11
C SER A 37 4.22 3.51 4.12
N ALA A 38 4.85 2.59 3.37
CA ALA A 38 6.30 2.53 3.21
C ALA A 38 6.85 3.77 2.50
N LEU A 39 6.16 4.25 1.46
CA LEU A 39 6.53 5.48 0.76
C LEU A 39 6.44 6.71 1.68
N ALA A 40 5.39 6.81 2.48
CA ALA A 40 5.22 7.90 3.45
C ALA A 40 6.32 7.88 4.54
N ALA A 41 6.72 6.70 5.01
CA ALA A 41 7.82 6.56 5.97
C ALA A 41 9.14 7.06 5.39
N GLY A 42 9.50 6.63 4.17
CA GLY A 42 10.72 7.10 3.50
C GLY A 42 10.68 8.61 3.19
N TYR A 43 9.51 9.17 2.89
CA TYR A 43 9.36 10.62 2.71
C TYR A 43 9.62 11.40 4.01
N ALA A 44 9.11 10.91 5.15
CA ALA A 44 9.36 11.51 6.46
C ALA A 44 10.85 11.43 6.84
N GLU A 45 11.48 10.28 6.60
CA GLU A 45 12.86 10.02 6.97
C GLU A 45 13.85 10.95 6.26
N ARG A 46 13.59 11.33 4.99
CA ARG A 46 14.42 12.30 4.26
C ARG A 46 14.64 13.59 5.05
N GLY A 47 13.59 14.13 5.67
CA GLY A 47 13.68 15.38 6.45
C GLY A 47 14.38 15.16 7.79
N ILE A 48 14.06 14.04 8.45
CA ILE A 48 14.61 13.70 9.77
C ILE A 48 16.12 13.45 9.68
N GLY A 49 16.59 12.70 8.68
CA GLY A 49 18.01 12.43 8.48
C GLY A 49 18.82 13.70 8.20
N ALA A 50 18.30 14.61 7.38
CA ALA A 50 18.96 15.90 7.11
C ALA A 50 19.05 16.77 8.38
N ALA A 51 17.99 16.81 9.18
CA ALA A 51 17.97 17.55 10.45
C ALA A 51 18.89 16.92 11.49
N ALA A 52 18.93 15.59 11.59
CA ALA A 52 19.79 14.86 12.51
C ALA A 52 21.28 15.13 12.23
N VAL A 53 21.71 15.04 10.96
CA VAL A 53 23.09 15.35 10.58
C VAL A 53 23.43 16.82 10.84
N GLY A 54 22.50 17.74 10.59
CA GLY A 54 22.69 19.16 10.91
C GLY A 54 22.85 19.42 12.41
N ALA A 55 22.05 18.78 13.25
CA ALA A 55 22.14 18.90 14.71
C ALA A 55 23.45 18.30 15.25
N ILE A 56 23.88 17.16 14.72
CA ILE A 56 25.16 16.52 15.08
C ILE A 56 26.34 17.42 14.71
N ALA A 57 26.25 18.16 13.59
CA ALA A 57 27.30 19.09 13.20
C ALA A 57 27.44 20.30 14.15
N GLU A 58 26.39 20.62 14.92
CA GLU A 58 26.40 21.71 15.90
C GLU A 58 26.73 21.22 17.33
N ASP A 59 26.27 20.02 17.69
CA ASP A 59 26.52 19.41 19.01
C ASP A 59 26.63 17.88 18.89
N ASP A 60 27.79 17.33 19.27
CA ASP A 60 28.08 15.90 19.23
C ASP A 60 27.15 15.07 20.15
N ASP A 61 26.64 15.68 21.22
CA ASP A 61 25.69 15.03 22.14
C ASP A 61 24.34 14.71 21.44
N MET A 62 24.08 15.32 20.27
CA MET A 62 22.90 15.07 19.45
C MET A 62 22.99 13.78 18.60
N PHE A 63 24.11 13.06 18.62
CA PHE A 63 24.25 11.79 17.90
C PHE A 63 23.18 10.77 18.27
N VAL A 64 23.00 10.50 19.58
CA VAL A 64 22.02 9.50 20.05
C VAL A 64 20.58 9.96 19.78
N PRO A 65 20.18 11.20 20.13
CA PRO A 65 18.86 11.74 19.76
C PRO A 65 18.58 11.69 18.26
N GLY A 66 19.58 12.01 17.43
CA GLY A 66 19.49 11.96 15.97
C GLY A 66 19.16 10.57 15.46
N ILE A 67 19.89 9.55 15.93
CA ILE A 67 19.63 8.13 15.61
C ILE A 67 18.22 7.70 16.06
N VAL A 68 17.80 8.10 17.27
CA VAL A 68 16.47 7.72 17.78
C VAL A 68 15.36 8.31 16.91
N MET A 69 15.50 9.56 16.47
CA MET A 69 14.51 10.19 15.60
C MET A 69 14.46 9.55 14.21
N THR A 70 15.58 9.13 13.63
CA THR A 70 15.59 8.44 12.32
C THR A 70 14.98 7.05 12.39
N VAL A 71 15.03 6.37 13.54
CA VAL A 71 14.47 5.02 13.71
C VAL A 71 12.94 5.03 13.94
N LEU A 72 12.36 6.17 14.35
CA LEU A 72 10.90 6.28 14.55
C LEU A 72 10.10 5.94 13.26
N PRO A 73 10.42 6.50 12.08
CA PRO A 73 9.82 6.10 10.80
C PRO A 73 9.98 4.61 10.48
N GLU A 74 11.10 3.98 10.86
CA GLU A 74 11.36 2.55 10.62
C GLU A 74 10.29 1.64 11.24
N THR A 75 9.77 2.03 12.41
CA THR A 75 8.72 1.24 13.10
C THR A 75 7.43 1.13 12.29
N LEU A 76 7.08 2.16 11.51
CA LEU A 76 5.94 2.11 10.59
C LEU A 76 6.19 1.15 9.44
N VAL A 77 7.40 1.12 8.90
CA VAL A 77 7.78 0.18 7.83
C VAL A 77 7.68 -1.26 8.33
N ILE A 78 8.12 -1.54 9.56
CA ILE A 78 7.98 -2.86 10.18
C ILE A 78 6.51 -3.26 10.29
N PHE A 79 5.63 -2.36 10.75
CA PHE A 79 4.19 -2.65 10.82
C PHE A 79 3.57 -2.90 9.43
N ALA A 80 4.01 -2.15 8.41
CA ALA A 80 3.58 -2.36 7.04
C ALA A 80 4.01 -3.75 6.51
N ILE A 81 5.23 -4.18 6.80
CA ILE A 81 5.73 -5.53 6.45
C ILE A 81 4.94 -6.61 7.18
N VAL A 82 4.66 -6.43 8.47
CA VAL A 82 3.82 -7.37 9.25
C VAL A 82 2.43 -7.50 8.64
N ALA A 83 1.84 -6.38 8.19
CA ALA A 83 0.52 -6.40 7.56
C ALA A 83 0.48 -7.29 6.31
N ILE A 84 1.55 -7.39 5.51
CA ILE A 84 1.62 -8.27 4.33
C ILE A 84 1.33 -9.74 4.69
N PHE A 85 1.68 -10.18 5.89
CA PHE A 85 1.43 -11.56 6.32
C PHE A 85 0.03 -11.79 6.89
N LEU A 86 -0.74 -10.72 7.12
CA LEU A 86 -2.07 -10.80 7.75
C LEU A 86 -3.22 -10.71 6.76
N VAL A 87 -2.96 -10.29 5.52
CA VAL A 87 -3.96 -10.14 4.43
C VAL A 87 -3.60 -11.03 3.25
#